data_AF-A0A168PN74-F1
#
_entry.id   AF-A0A168PN74-F1
#
_cell.length_a   1.000
_cell.length_b   1.000
_cell.length_c   1.000
_cell.angle_alpha   90.00
_cell.angle_beta   90.00
_cell.angle_gamma   90.00
#
_symmetry.space_group_name_H-M   'P 1'
#
loop_
_entity.id
_entity.type
_entity.pdbx_description
1 polymer ?
#
loop_
_entity_poly.entity_id
_entity_poly.type
_entity_poly.pdbx_seq_one_letter_code
_entity_poly.pdbx_strand_id
1 'polypeptide(L)'
;MYPSLSLLCFFCFFLSLFFFLSDFHKRVGDQVIAYKQQQEAYYYARIVDLAPTCILVHYEGWPPDQASWINYNGVVADCDTVSFGPKGKESKLSWADFKKFYYSAAGVESRKNTGLVSDTQMNLHNCPCESERMIHPERPERLTSIFDSLHAKRLLRYFRRIHAREVTSHELLHHPHPSPSSLFSPPELLSHMDCGQLGISVDTTYHPEHSRTAAKISAGGLIELADTIVRGELKNGFALIRPPGHHAESDTAMGYCFYNNVAVAVSAIMEKYPAKIKKTLIIDWDIHHGNGTQKIFYDNPNVLYISVHRWEHGKFYPFTGAPDECGQSEGLGFNINIALNECKDKPKAMGDTEFIAAFYHLLIPIARQFEPDMIFVSAGFDAAEGHPENLGGYNVTPKGFSLMTKIVCDLASELCNGRLILSLEGGYELESLANSATASMAQLLSNDTSFKHSLNGIKPNLGAIESFRTIVDIQKQYWPCLPTQSNFKFQLPYDWKAKDSIMNRPKRDVKKPSSTLIIEGY
;
A
#
# COMPACT_ATOMS: atom_id res chain seq x y z
N MET A 1 -9.47 60.75 -43.13
CA MET A 1 -10.56 60.89 -42.15
C MET A 1 -10.59 59.62 -41.32
N TYR A 2 -10.43 59.77 -40.00
CA TYR A 2 -10.69 58.79 -38.93
C TYR A 2 -12.13 58.21 -39.01
N PRO A 3 -12.53 57.14 -38.27
CA PRO A 3 -11.88 56.60 -37.07
C PRO A 3 -11.84 55.06 -36.87
N SER A 4 -11.00 54.69 -35.91
CA SER A 4 -11.02 53.54 -34.98
C SER A 4 -12.27 52.65 -34.92
N LEU A 5 -12.09 51.34 -35.13
CA LEU A 5 -12.82 50.31 -34.37
C LEU A 5 -11.98 49.89 -33.16
N SER A 6 -12.33 50.56 -32.07
CA SER A 6 -11.95 50.31 -30.68
C SER A 6 -12.28 48.90 -30.23
N LEU A 7 -11.32 48.28 -29.52
CA LEU A 7 -11.43 47.68 -28.16
C LEU A 7 -12.64 46.81 -27.73
N LEU A 8 -13.65 46.56 -28.57
CA LEU A 8 -14.90 45.88 -28.19
C LEU A 8 -14.87 44.37 -28.46
N CYS A 9 -13.98 43.89 -29.34
CA CYS A 9 -13.84 42.44 -29.60
C CYS A 9 -12.92 41.71 -28.60
N PHE A 10 -12.06 42.43 -27.88
CA PHE A 10 -11.19 41.81 -26.87
C PHE A 10 -11.87 41.64 -25.50
N PHE A 11 -12.94 42.39 -25.22
CA PHE A 11 -13.71 42.26 -23.98
C PHE A 11 -14.79 41.15 -24.05
N CYS A 12 -15.32 40.82 -25.23
CA CYS A 12 -16.31 39.75 -25.37
C CYS A 12 -15.72 38.33 -25.28
N PHE A 13 -14.42 38.14 -25.56
CA PHE A 13 -13.77 36.81 -25.45
C PHE A 13 -13.33 36.48 -24.01
N PHE A 14 -13.07 37.50 -23.18
CA PHE A 14 -12.77 37.31 -21.75
C PHE A 14 -14.03 37.23 -20.89
N LEU A 15 -15.16 37.82 -21.30
CA LEU A 15 -16.42 37.63 -20.58
C LEU A 15 -17.09 36.28 -20.86
N SER A 16 -16.91 35.65 -22.03
CA SER A 16 -17.50 34.33 -22.30
C SER A 16 -16.81 33.17 -21.58
N LEU A 17 -15.58 33.35 -21.10
CA LEU A 17 -14.89 32.37 -20.25
C LEU A 17 -15.19 32.56 -18.76
N PHE A 18 -15.68 33.74 -18.36
CA PHE A 18 -16.06 34.05 -16.98
C PHE A 18 -17.57 33.90 -16.69
N PHE A 19 -18.44 33.98 -17.71
CA PHE A 19 -19.89 33.89 -17.53
C PHE A 19 -20.51 32.48 -17.65
N PHE A 20 -19.70 31.43 -17.81
CA PHE A 20 -20.14 30.03 -17.59
C PHE A 20 -19.68 29.44 -16.25
N LEU A 21 -19.04 30.26 -15.39
CA LEU A 21 -18.58 29.85 -14.05
C LEU A 21 -19.43 30.42 -12.90
N SER A 22 -20.47 31.19 -13.19
CA SER A 22 -21.42 31.68 -12.18
C SER A 22 -22.69 30.83 -12.18
N ASP A 23 -22.73 29.79 -11.34
CA ASP A 23 -23.91 29.39 -10.53
C ASP A 23 -23.85 27.98 -9.91
N PHE A 24 -22.76 27.22 -10.09
CA PHE A 24 -22.57 25.96 -9.37
C PHE A 24 -21.38 26.03 -8.41
N HIS A 25 -21.57 26.65 -7.24
CA HIS A 25 -20.67 26.45 -6.10
C HIS A 25 -20.84 25.02 -5.55
N LYS A 26 -20.30 24.05 -6.27
CA LYS A 26 -20.24 22.64 -5.86
C LYS A 26 -19.33 22.50 -4.65
N ARG A 27 -19.82 21.87 -3.58
CA ARG A 27 -19.06 21.57 -2.36
C ARG A 27 -19.02 20.08 -2.11
N VAL A 28 -17.98 19.64 -1.41
CA VAL A 28 -17.94 18.27 -0.89
C VAL A 28 -19.16 18.01 -0.01
N GLY A 29 -19.87 16.92 -0.28
CA GLY A 29 -21.14 16.56 0.37
C GLY A 29 -22.40 17.03 -0.34
N ASP A 30 -22.30 17.77 -1.45
CA ASP A 30 -23.45 18.06 -2.30
C ASP A 30 -23.87 16.82 -3.11
N GLN A 31 -25.18 16.69 -3.36
CA GLN A 31 -25.74 15.71 -4.29
C GLN A 31 -25.77 16.32 -5.69
N VAL A 32 -25.37 15.53 -6.68
CA VAL A 32 -25.28 15.93 -8.09
C VAL A 32 -25.81 14.82 -8.99
N ILE A 33 -26.11 15.17 -10.24
CA ILE A 33 -26.32 14.20 -11.32
C ILE A 33 -25.03 14.13 -12.13
N ALA A 34 -24.40 12.96 -12.14
CA ALA A 34 -23.07 12.76 -12.71
C ALA A 34 -23.08 11.67 -13.79
N TYR A 35 -22.38 11.92 -14.89
CA TYR A 35 -22.20 10.95 -15.97
C TYR A 35 -21.19 9.86 -15.59
N LYS A 36 -21.58 8.59 -15.65
CA LYS A 36 -20.71 7.43 -15.42
C LYS A 36 -20.34 6.82 -16.77
N GLN A 37 -19.12 7.10 -17.23
CA GLN A 37 -18.64 6.73 -18.57
C GLN A 37 -18.82 5.24 -18.91
N GLN A 38 -18.50 4.33 -17.98
CA GLN A 38 -18.61 2.87 -18.19
C GLN A 38 -20.04 2.38 -18.45
N GLN A 39 -21.05 3.15 -18.06
CA GLN A 39 -22.47 2.80 -18.23
C GLN A 39 -23.14 3.69 -19.29
N GLU A 40 -22.38 4.64 -19.85
CA GLU A 40 -22.84 5.66 -20.78
C GLU A 40 -24.13 6.40 -20.33
N ALA A 41 -24.31 6.58 -19.01
CA ALA A 41 -25.56 7.07 -18.42
C ALA A 41 -25.34 8.01 -17.21
N TYR A 42 -26.40 8.74 -16.83
CA TYR A 42 -26.41 9.67 -15.71
C TYR A 42 -26.98 9.04 -14.43
N TYR A 43 -26.30 9.27 -13.31
CA TYR A 43 -26.68 8.73 -12.00
C TYR A 43 -26.70 9.81 -10.94
N TYR A 44 -27.55 9.64 -9.93
CA TYR A 44 -27.39 10.38 -8.68
C TYR A 44 -26.05 10.02 -8.04
N ALA A 45 -25.31 11.03 -7.60
CA ALA A 45 -24.02 10.87 -6.97
C ALA A 45 -23.80 11.92 -5.89
N ARG A 46 -22.81 11.66 -5.03
CA ARG A 46 -22.31 12.62 -4.05
C ARG A 46 -20.91 13.08 -4.39
N ILE A 47 -20.63 14.36 -4.22
CA ILE A 47 -19.26 14.87 -4.30
C ILE A 47 -18.51 14.44 -3.04
N VAL A 48 -17.42 13.69 -3.21
CA VAL A 48 -16.57 13.23 -2.10
C VAL A 48 -15.24 13.98 -2.03
N ASP A 49 -14.77 14.56 -3.14
CA ASP A 49 -13.59 15.42 -3.17
C ASP A 49 -13.63 16.40 -4.36
N LEU A 50 -12.81 17.45 -4.31
CA LEU A 50 -12.73 18.50 -5.33
C LEU A 50 -11.28 18.75 -5.74
N ALA A 51 -11.05 18.90 -7.04
CA ALA A 51 -9.78 19.36 -7.62
C ALA A 51 -10.06 20.59 -8.53
N PRO A 52 -9.02 21.31 -8.98
CA PRO A 52 -9.20 22.52 -9.79
C PRO A 52 -10.00 22.29 -11.08
N THR A 53 -9.87 21.12 -11.72
CA THR A 53 -10.47 20.82 -13.03
C THR A 53 -11.48 19.67 -13.01
N CYS A 54 -11.54 18.89 -11.92
CA CYS A 54 -12.42 17.74 -11.79
C CYS A 54 -12.95 17.59 -10.36
N ILE A 55 -13.97 16.75 -10.21
CA ILE A 55 -14.55 16.38 -8.92
C ILE A 55 -14.57 14.87 -8.78
N LEU A 56 -14.40 14.36 -7.57
CA LEU A 56 -14.59 12.94 -7.28
C LEU A 56 -16.02 12.73 -6.85
N VAL A 57 -16.73 11.86 -7.57
CA VAL A 57 -18.11 11.49 -7.25
C VAL A 57 -18.23 10.03 -6.85
N HIS A 58 -19.04 9.78 -5.82
CA HIS A 58 -19.50 8.44 -5.47
C HIS A 58 -20.95 8.29 -5.91
N TYR A 59 -21.19 7.41 -6.88
CA TYR A 59 -22.51 7.14 -7.43
C TYR A 59 -23.38 6.39 -6.44
N GLU A 60 -24.62 6.84 -6.25
CA GLU A 60 -25.55 6.16 -5.36
C GLU A 60 -25.87 4.76 -5.85
N GLY A 61 -25.95 3.80 -4.93
CA GLY A 61 -26.25 2.40 -5.25
C GLY A 61 -25.06 1.60 -5.81
N TRP A 62 -23.92 2.24 -6.02
CA TRP A 62 -22.66 1.60 -6.40
C TRP A 62 -21.73 1.45 -5.20
N PRO A 63 -20.77 0.50 -5.24
CA PRO A 63 -19.77 0.38 -4.21
C PRO A 63 -18.70 1.50 -4.29
N PRO A 64 -18.00 1.79 -3.19
CA PRO A 64 -17.10 2.95 -3.08
C PRO A 64 -15.86 2.91 -3.95
N ASP A 65 -15.41 1.72 -4.32
CA ASP A 65 -14.32 1.50 -5.27
C ASP A 65 -14.69 1.97 -6.68
N GLN A 66 -15.98 2.11 -7.00
CA GLN A 66 -16.47 2.66 -8.26
C GLN A 66 -16.67 4.18 -8.26
N ALA A 67 -16.17 4.90 -7.26
CA ALA A 67 -16.06 6.34 -7.32
C ALA A 67 -15.16 6.76 -8.50
N SER A 68 -15.44 7.92 -9.12
CA SER A 68 -14.67 8.37 -10.29
C SER A 68 -14.44 9.86 -10.27
N TRP A 69 -13.23 10.26 -10.66
CA TRP A 69 -12.92 11.64 -10.96
C TRP A 69 -13.53 12.00 -12.31
N ILE A 70 -14.38 13.02 -12.35
CA ILE A 70 -15.04 13.50 -13.56
C ILE A 70 -14.83 15.00 -13.73
N ASN A 71 -14.72 15.47 -14.97
CA ASN A 71 -14.68 16.90 -15.27
C ASN A 71 -15.96 17.59 -14.81
N TYR A 72 -15.88 18.88 -14.48
CA TYR A 72 -17.06 19.66 -14.06
C TYR A 72 -18.20 19.65 -15.08
N ASN A 73 -17.89 19.49 -16.37
CA ASN A 73 -18.84 19.36 -17.48
C ASN A 73 -19.61 18.04 -17.50
N GLY A 74 -19.13 17.01 -16.79
CA GLY A 74 -19.81 15.72 -16.64
C GLY A 74 -20.93 15.74 -15.59
N VAL A 75 -21.24 16.91 -15.03
CA VAL A 75 -22.29 17.09 -14.02
C VAL A 75 -23.34 18.07 -14.54
N VAL A 76 -24.60 17.64 -14.46
CA VAL A 76 -25.76 18.41 -14.91
C VAL A 76 -26.70 18.74 -13.75
N ALA A 77 -27.53 19.78 -13.93
CA ALA A 77 -28.53 20.19 -12.95
C ALA A 77 -29.76 19.27 -12.95
N ASP A 78 -30.15 18.80 -14.13
CA ASP A 78 -31.30 17.92 -14.35
C ASP A 78 -31.02 17.00 -15.55
N CYS A 79 -31.67 15.83 -15.58
CA CYS A 79 -31.55 14.84 -16.65
C CYS A 79 -32.81 13.95 -16.70
N ASP A 80 -33.44 13.87 -17.88
CA ASP A 80 -34.64 13.07 -18.10
C ASP A 80 -34.44 11.56 -17.87
N THR A 81 -33.20 11.08 -17.90
CA THR A 81 -32.83 9.66 -17.77
C THR A 81 -31.86 9.43 -16.61
N VAL A 82 -32.18 9.93 -15.41
CA VAL A 82 -31.37 9.72 -14.20
C VAL A 82 -31.75 8.42 -13.46
N SER A 83 -30.77 7.63 -13.07
CA SER A 83 -30.97 6.36 -12.36
C SER A 83 -30.15 6.26 -11.06
N PHE A 84 -30.40 5.19 -10.30
CA PHE A 84 -29.55 4.75 -9.19
C PHE A 84 -28.77 3.51 -9.61
N GLY A 85 -27.68 3.21 -8.91
CA GLY A 85 -26.94 1.97 -9.06
C GLY A 85 -27.74 0.75 -8.58
N PRO A 86 -27.15 -0.45 -8.70
CA PRO A 86 -27.83 -1.73 -8.45
C PRO A 86 -28.39 -1.89 -7.03
N LYS A 87 -27.78 -1.24 -6.02
CA LYS A 87 -28.29 -1.26 -4.63
C LYS A 87 -29.38 -0.20 -4.36
N GLY A 88 -29.79 0.56 -5.38
CA GLY A 88 -30.78 1.61 -5.28
C GLY A 88 -30.26 2.86 -4.56
N LYS A 89 -31.21 3.68 -4.11
CA LYS A 89 -30.95 4.99 -3.48
C LYS A 89 -30.32 4.85 -2.09
N GLU A 90 -29.34 5.70 -1.77
CA GLU A 90 -28.81 5.78 -0.41
C GLU A 90 -29.84 6.38 0.57
N SER A 91 -29.85 5.91 1.83
CA SER A 91 -30.82 6.39 2.82
C SER A 91 -30.61 7.87 3.18
N LYS A 92 -31.68 8.59 3.52
CA LYS A 92 -31.60 9.98 4.01
C LYS A 92 -30.68 10.12 5.24
N LEU A 93 -30.61 9.09 6.07
CA LEU A 93 -29.72 9.03 7.24
C LEU A 93 -28.25 8.94 6.83
N SER A 94 -27.92 8.12 5.82
CA SER A 94 -26.56 8.05 5.25
C SER A 94 -26.10 9.42 4.76
N TRP A 95 -26.98 10.09 4.00
CA TRP A 95 -26.75 11.44 3.49
C TRP A 95 -26.51 12.47 4.58
N ALA A 96 -27.35 12.49 5.62
CA ALA A 96 -27.21 13.41 6.73
C ALA A 96 -25.90 13.16 7.51
N ASP A 97 -25.54 11.90 7.77
CA ASP A 97 -24.29 11.52 8.43
C ASP A 97 -23.06 11.96 7.63
N PHE A 98 -23.05 11.68 6.32
CA PHE A 98 -21.97 12.08 5.43
C PHE A 98 -21.77 13.61 5.44
N LYS A 99 -22.84 14.36 5.17
CA LYS A 99 -22.81 15.82 5.12
C LYS A 99 -22.35 16.43 6.45
N LYS A 100 -22.87 15.92 7.57
CA LYS A 100 -22.50 16.37 8.92
C LYS A 100 -21.01 16.18 9.20
N PHE A 101 -20.46 15.01 8.84
CA PHE A 101 -19.03 14.76 9.06
C PHE A 101 -18.16 15.68 8.20
N TYR A 102 -18.44 15.79 6.90
CA TYR A 102 -17.57 16.54 5.97
C TYR A 102 -17.51 18.04 6.28
N TYR A 103 -18.60 18.62 6.80
CA TYR A 103 -18.64 20.01 7.25
C TYR A 103 -18.17 20.24 8.70
N SER A 104 -17.91 19.17 9.45
CA SER A 104 -17.33 19.32 10.79
C SER A 104 -15.85 19.72 10.72
N ALA A 105 -15.36 20.44 11.73
CA ALA A 105 -13.93 20.77 11.84
C ALA A 105 -13.05 19.51 11.82
N ALA A 106 -13.48 18.44 12.49
CA ALA A 106 -12.79 17.15 12.49
C ALA A 106 -12.70 16.53 11.08
N GLY A 107 -13.77 16.62 10.29
CA GLY A 107 -13.77 16.15 8.91
C GLY A 107 -12.87 16.99 8.00
N VAL A 108 -12.91 18.31 8.13
CA VAL A 108 -12.02 19.20 7.36
C VAL A 108 -10.56 18.93 7.69
N GLU A 109 -10.23 18.71 8.96
CA GLU A 109 -8.86 18.52 9.41
C GLU A 109 -8.32 17.13 9.07
N SER A 110 -9.12 16.07 9.15
CA SER A 110 -8.67 14.71 8.83
C SER A 110 -8.12 14.61 7.41
N ARG A 111 -8.80 15.22 6.44
CA ARG A 111 -8.42 15.21 5.02
C ARG A 111 -7.18 16.04 4.69
N LYS A 112 -6.61 16.80 5.63
CA LYS A 112 -5.35 17.52 5.38
C LYS A 112 -4.11 16.69 5.67
N ASN A 113 -4.26 15.58 6.38
CA ASN A 113 -3.11 14.86 6.92
C ASN A 113 -2.76 13.62 6.08
N THR A 114 -3.74 12.83 5.67
CA THR A 114 -3.51 11.52 5.03
C THR A 114 -4.18 11.42 3.67
N GLY A 115 -3.39 11.11 2.64
CA GLY A 115 -3.84 10.87 1.28
C GLY A 115 -4.20 9.41 1.00
N LEU A 116 -5.11 9.19 0.06
CA LEU A 116 -5.43 7.87 -0.50
C LEU A 116 -5.51 7.97 -2.02
N VAL A 117 -4.64 7.25 -2.72
CA VAL A 117 -4.68 7.12 -4.19
C VAL A 117 -5.21 5.76 -4.59
N SER A 118 -6.12 5.75 -5.57
CA SER A 118 -6.61 4.56 -6.27
C SER A 118 -7.39 5.01 -7.51
N ASP A 119 -7.55 4.11 -8.49
CA ASP A 119 -8.24 4.35 -9.75
C ASP A 119 -8.87 3.06 -10.27
N THR A 120 -10.11 3.14 -10.74
CA THR A 120 -10.87 1.98 -11.22
C THR A 120 -10.29 1.33 -12.46
N GLN A 121 -9.52 2.06 -13.26
CA GLN A 121 -8.88 1.50 -14.46
C GLN A 121 -7.84 0.45 -14.10
N MET A 122 -7.28 0.49 -12.89
CA MET A 122 -6.41 -0.58 -12.41
C MET A 122 -7.15 -1.91 -12.28
N ASN A 123 -8.47 -1.92 -12.02
CA ASN A 123 -9.27 -3.15 -11.95
C ASN A 123 -9.56 -3.78 -13.31
N LEU A 124 -9.30 -3.07 -14.42
CA LEU A 124 -9.42 -3.62 -15.77
C LEU A 124 -8.26 -4.56 -16.14
N HIS A 125 -7.15 -4.49 -15.39
CA HIS A 125 -6.10 -5.50 -15.48
C HIS A 125 -6.59 -6.80 -14.83
N ASN A 126 -7.09 -7.73 -15.63
CA ASN A 126 -7.45 -9.06 -15.18
C ASN A 126 -7.03 -10.08 -16.23
N CYS A 127 -6.81 -11.33 -15.82
CA CYS A 127 -6.60 -12.40 -16.78
C CYS A 127 -7.86 -12.56 -17.64
N PRO A 128 -7.75 -12.59 -18.98
CA PRO A 128 -8.91 -12.77 -19.86
C PRO A 128 -9.40 -14.23 -19.89
N CYS A 129 -8.86 -15.14 -19.07
CA CYS A 129 -9.31 -16.52 -19.05
C CYS A 129 -10.73 -16.64 -18.45
N GLU A 130 -11.57 -17.45 -19.07
CA GLU A 130 -12.91 -17.79 -18.55
C GLU A 130 -12.87 -19.03 -17.62
N SER A 131 -11.72 -19.30 -16.99
CA SER A 131 -11.54 -20.51 -16.19
C SER A 131 -12.29 -20.40 -14.86
N GLU A 132 -13.36 -21.17 -14.70
CA GLU A 132 -14.05 -21.33 -13.40
C GLU A 132 -13.21 -22.15 -12.39
N ARG A 133 -12.15 -22.83 -12.85
CA ARG A 133 -11.34 -23.74 -12.02
C ARG A 133 -10.09 -23.11 -11.46
N MET A 134 -9.61 -22.02 -12.06
CA MET A 134 -8.37 -21.37 -11.67
C MET A 134 -8.66 -19.96 -11.17
N ILE A 135 -8.29 -19.69 -9.92
CA ILE A 135 -8.36 -18.37 -9.34
C ILE A 135 -6.97 -17.77 -9.39
N HIS A 136 -6.80 -16.70 -10.17
CA HIS A 136 -5.57 -15.92 -10.15
C HIS A 136 -5.43 -15.21 -8.79
N PRO A 137 -4.30 -15.38 -8.08
CA PRO A 137 -4.10 -14.71 -6.78
C PRO A 137 -4.15 -13.19 -6.90
N GLU A 138 -3.43 -12.63 -7.88
CA GLU A 138 -3.46 -11.20 -8.19
C GLU A 138 -4.68 -10.88 -9.06
N ARG A 139 -5.71 -10.28 -8.45
CA ARG A 139 -7.02 -10.03 -9.09
C ARG A 139 -7.68 -8.73 -8.58
N PRO A 140 -8.62 -8.14 -9.33
CA PRO A 140 -9.27 -6.86 -8.97
C PRO A 140 -9.92 -6.82 -7.59
N GLU A 141 -10.46 -7.95 -7.13
CA GLU A 141 -11.14 -8.08 -5.83
C GLU A 141 -10.23 -7.73 -4.65
N ARG A 142 -8.91 -7.75 -4.83
CA ARG A 142 -7.94 -7.27 -3.84
C ARG A 142 -8.16 -5.81 -3.46
N LEU A 143 -8.40 -4.93 -4.44
CA LEU A 143 -8.68 -3.52 -4.16
C LEU A 143 -10.11 -3.35 -3.65
N THR A 144 -11.08 -4.02 -4.28
CA THR A 144 -12.49 -3.91 -3.89
C THR A 144 -12.73 -4.36 -2.45
N SER A 145 -12.11 -5.46 -1.99
CA SER A 145 -12.26 -5.96 -0.62
C SER A 145 -11.73 -4.96 0.43
N ILE A 146 -10.62 -4.28 0.13
CA ILE A 146 -10.07 -3.22 1.00
C ILE A 146 -11.03 -2.03 1.03
N PHE A 147 -11.55 -1.60 -0.12
CA PHE A 147 -12.53 -0.51 -0.18
C PHE A 147 -13.82 -0.81 0.60
N ASP A 148 -14.34 -2.02 0.48
CA ASP A 148 -15.50 -2.48 1.22
C ASP A 148 -15.25 -2.46 2.72
N SER A 149 -14.08 -2.94 3.17
CA SER A 149 -13.69 -2.91 4.59
C SER A 149 -13.56 -1.48 5.13
N LEU A 150 -12.90 -0.58 4.39
CA LEU A 150 -12.78 0.83 4.76
C LEU A 150 -14.14 1.53 4.80
N HIS A 151 -15.04 1.18 3.89
CA HIS A 151 -16.39 1.75 3.86
C HIS A 151 -17.25 1.26 5.01
N ALA A 152 -17.24 -0.05 5.29
CA ALA A 152 -17.95 -0.66 6.41
C ALA A 152 -17.51 -0.04 7.75
N LYS A 153 -16.20 0.23 7.91
CA LYS A 153 -15.63 0.90 9.09
C LYS A 153 -15.72 2.43 9.04
N ARG A 154 -16.33 3.00 8.00
CA ARG A 154 -16.50 4.45 7.77
C ARG A 154 -15.18 5.23 7.74
N LEU A 155 -14.07 4.61 7.33
CA LEU A 155 -12.74 5.22 7.31
C LEU A 155 -12.47 6.05 6.04
N LEU A 156 -13.10 5.71 4.90
CA LEU A 156 -12.85 6.40 3.63
C LEU A 156 -13.04 7.93 3.69
N ARG A 157 -13.91 8.41 4.57
CA ARG A 157 -14.23 9.84 4.74
C ARG A 157 -13.08 10.66 5.34
N TYR A 158 -12.09 10.01 5.97
CA TYR A 158 -10.97 10.68 6.62
C TYR A 158 -9.79 10.94 5.69
N PHE A 159 -9.73 10.25 4.55
CA PHE A 159 -8.67 10.43 3.56
C PHE A 159 -9.00 11.57 2.60
N ARG A 160 -7.99 12.35 2.21
CA ARG A 160 -8.05 13.12 0.96
C ARG A 160 -7.75 12.20 -0.20
N ARG A 161 -8.57 12.29 -1.24
CA ARG A 161 -8.42 11.43 -2.41
C ARG A 161 -7.44 12.09 -3.36
N ILE A 162 -6.48 11.30 -3.83
CA ILE A 162 -5.50 11.73 -4.82
C ILE A 162 -5.90 11.13 -6.16
N HIS A 163 -5.97 11.98 -7.18
CA HIS A 163 -6.23 11.56 -8.55
C HIS A 163 -4.97 10.89 -9.10
N ALA A 164 -5.07 9.63 -9.52
CA ALA A 164 -3.98 8.96 -10.21
C ALA A 164 -3.87 9.46 -11.66
N ARG A 165 -2.70 9.29 -12.25
CA ARG A 165 -2.46 9.51 -13.68
C ARG A 165 -1.54 8.43 -14.21
N GLU A 166 -1.44 8.31 -15.53
CA GLU A 166 -0.36 7.55 -16.13
C GLU A 166 1.00 8.19 -15.79
N VAL A 167 1.96 7.35 -15.41
CA VAL A 167 3.38 7.70 -15.38
C VAL A 167 3.87 8.07 -16.80
N THR A 168 4.72 9.08 -16.88
CA THR A 168 5.32 9.52 -18.14
C THR A 168 6.51 8.66 -18.52
N SER A 169 6.87 8.64 -19.82
CA SER A 169 8.10 8.00 -20.27
C SER A 169 9.35 8.55 -19.59
N HIS A 170 9.39 9.86 -19.28
CA HIS A 170 10.52 10.48 -18.59
C HIS A 170 10.68 9.92 -17.18
N GLU A 171 9.61 9.85 -16.40
CA GLU A 171 9.64 9.31 -15.03
C GLU A 171 10.06 7.83 -15.01
N LEU A 172 9.67 7.05 -16.02
CA LEU A 172 10.13 5.66 -16.17
C LEU A 172 11.63 5.55 -16.52
N LEU A 173 12.21 6.54 -17.20
CA LEU A 173 13.62 6.52 -17.61
C LEU A 173 14.59 6.84 -16.47
N HIS A 174 14.11 7.34 -15.33
CA HIS A 174 14.93 7.62 -14.14
C HIS A 174 15.28 6.35 -13.34
N HIS A 175 15.09 5.17 -13.95
CA HIS A 175 15.73 3.96 -13.50
C HIS A 175 17.26 4.08 -13.72
N PRO A 176 18.10 3.89 -12.69
CA PRO A 176 19.55 4.13 -12.72
C PRO A 176 20.41 3.22 -13.64
N HIS A 177 19.82 2.51 -14.62
CA HIS A 177 20.57 1.71 -15.59
C HIS A 177 20.13 1.97 -17.05
N PRO A 178 21.08 1.98 -18.02
CA PRO A 178 20.81 2.46 -19.37
C PRO A 178 20.22 1.36 -20.24
N SER A 179 18.94 1.45 -20.57
CA SER A 179 18.46 1.19 -21.94
C SER A 179 17.02 1.69 -22.12
N PRO A 180 16.82 2.85 -22.77
CA PRO A 180 15.50 3.37 -23.08
C PRO A 180 14.71 2.52 -24.09
N SER A 181 15.32 1.56 -24.78
CA SER A 181 14.73 0.99 -26.00
C SER A 181 13.94 -0.31 -25.81
N SER A 182 14.07 -1.02 -24.69
CA SER A 182 13.34 -2.28 -24.44
C SER A 182 12.11 -2.14 -23.55
N LEU A 183 12.00 -1.09 -22.73
CA LEU A 183 10.87 -0.85 -21.82
C LEU A 183 9.58 -0.34 -22.51
N PHE A 184 9.65 0.02 -23.80
CA PHE A 184 8.50 0.54 -24.56
C PHE A 184 7.84 -0.47 -25.49
N SER A 185 8.44 -1.64 -25.69
CA SER A 185 7.74 -2.77 -26.30
C SER A 185 6.78 -3.34 -25.26
N PRO A 186 5.52 -3.69 -25.60
CA PRO A 186 4.73 -4.54 -24.72
C PRO A 186 5.63 -5.75 -24.37
N PRO A 187 5.78 -6.08 -23.07
CA PRO A 187 6.62 -7.20 -22.68
C PRO A 187 6.21 -8.40 -23.53
N GLU A 188 7.20 -9.05 -24.14
CA GLU A 188 6.90 -10.19 -24.99
C GLU A 188 6.09 -11.19 -24.16
N LEU A 189 5.02 -11.69 -24.77
CA LEU A 189 4.20 -12.73 -24.16
C LEU A 189 4.97 -14.04 -24.23
N LEU A 190 5.86 -14.25 -23.26
CA LEU A 190 6.88 -15.29 -23.30
C LEU A 190 6.39 -16.63 -22.74
N SER A 191 5.31 -16.62 -21.95
CA SER A 191 4.92 -17.80 -21.16
C SER A 191 3.46 -18.20 -21.39
N HIS A 192 3.21 -19.50 -21.56
CA HIS A 192 1.87 -20.05 -21.41
C HIS A 192 1.60 -20.26 -19.93
N MET A 193 0.59 -19.58 -19.40
CA MET A 193 0.14 -19.76 -18.02
C MET A 193 -0.70 -21.04 -17.91
N ASP A 194 -0.87 -21.55 -16.68
CA ASP A 194 -1.65 -22.76 -16.41
C ASP A 194 -3.14 -22.63 -16.83
N CYS A 195 -3.66 -21.40 -16.90
CA CYS A 195 -5.02 -21.12 -17.41
C CYS A 195 -5.13 -21.18 -18.94
N GLY A 196 -4.04 -21.43 -19.66
CA GLY A 196 -3.97 -21.49 -21.12
C GLY A 196 -3.82 -20.14 -21.82
N GLN A 197 -3.81 -19.03 -21.08
CA GLN A 197 -3.55 -17.70 -21.63
C GLN A 197 -2.05 -17.42 -21.69
N LEU A 198 -1.67 -16.48 -22.56
CA LEU A 198 -0.31 -15.96 -22.61
C LEU A 198 -0.10 -14.92 -21.50
N GLY A 199 1.01 -15.05 -20.78
CA GLY A 199 1.48 -14.13 -19.77
C GLY A 199 2.89 -13.64 -20.09
N ILE A 200 3.34 -12.62 -19.34
CA ILE A 200 4.71 -12.10 -19.45
C ILE A 200 5.69 -13.07 -18.79
N SER A 201 5.26 -13.66 -17.69
CA SER A 201 5.89 -14.78 -17.01
C SER A 201 4.82 -15.80 -16.64
N VAL A 202 5.22 -16.95 -16.11
CA VAL A 202 4.30 -18.03 -15.71
C VAL A 202 3.25 -17.60 -14.67
N ASP A 203 3.56 -16.57 -13.87
CA ASP A 203 2.73 -16.01 -12.82
C ASP A 203 2.13 -14.64 -13.19
N THR A 204 2.70 -13.89 -14.15
CA THR A 204 2.28 -12.51 -14.47
C THR A 204 1.32 -12.47 -15.66
N THR A 205 0.03 -12.35 -15.36
CA THR A 205 -1.03 -12.25 -16.37
C THR A 205 -0.92 -10.96 -17.19
N TYR A 206 -1.38 -11.00 -18.45
CA TYR A 206 -1.42 -9.82 -19.31
C TYR A 206 -2.78 -9.68 -20.00
N HIS A 207 -3.44 -8.55 -19.77
CA HIS A 207 -4.62 -8.15 -20.54
C HIS A 207 -4.16 -7.25 -21.71
N PRO A 208 -4.42 -7.64 -22.97
CA PRO A 208 -3.93 -6.91 -24.15
C PRO A 208 -4.25 -5.42 -24.16
N GLU A 209 -5.44 -5.04 -23.69
CA GLU A 209 -5.93 -3.66 -23.75
C GLU A 209 -5.68 -2.85 -22.46
N HIS A 210 -5.45 -3.51 -21.33
CA HIS A 210 -5.63 -2.86 -20.02
C HIS A 210 -4.43 -2.96 -19.09
N SER A 211 -3.60 -4.02 -19.20
CA SER A 211 -2.44 -4.20 -18.30
C SER A 211 -1.47 -3.04 -18.37
N ARG A 212 -1.17 -2.54 -19.58
CA ARG A 212 -0.26 -1.41 -19.78
C ARG A 212 -0.77 -0.15 -19.08
N THR A 213 -2.03 0.20 -19.28
CA THR A 213 -2.66 1.38 -18.69
C THR A 213 -2.72 1.25 -17.17
N ALA A 214 -3.15 0.10 -16.65
CA ALA A 214 -3.18 -0.18 -15.22
C ALA A 214 -1.80 -0.04 -14.57
N ALA A 215 -0.75 -0.65 -15.16
CA ALA A 215 0.63 -0.54 -14.65
C ALA A 215 1.12 0.91 -14.61
N LYS A 216 0.83 1.70 -15.66
CA LYS A 216 1.20 3.12 -15.68
C LYS A 216 0.44 3.95 -14.65
N ILE A 217 -0.85 3.68 -14.45
CA ILE A 217 -1.68 4.37 -13.45
C ILE A 217 -1.23 4.01 -12.03
N SER A 218 -0.83 2.75 -11.81
CA SER A 218 -0.26 2.27 -10.54
C SER A 218 0.98 3.09 -10.16
N ALA A 219 1.98 3.15 -11.05
CA ALA A 219 3.21 3.92 -10.84
C ALA A 219 2.94 5.43 -10.73
N GLY A 220 2.14 6.00 -11.65
CA GLY A 220 1.88 7.44 -11.67
C GLY A 220 1.04 7.91 -10.49
N GLY A 221 0.10 7.09 -10.01
CA GLY A 221 -0.66 7.36 -8.79
C GLY A 221 0.23 7.46 -7.54
N LEU A 222 1.24 6.60 -7.43
CA LEU A 222 2.20 6.66 -6.33
C LEU A 222 3.07 7.92 -6.40
N ILE A 223 3.50 8.34 -7.61
CA ILE A 223 4.21 9.61 -7.82
C ILE A 223 3.35 10.80 -7.36
N GLU A 224 2.06 10.84 -7.75
CA GLU A 224 1.16 11.95 -7.36
C GLU A 224 0.97 12.04 -5.84
N LEU A 225 0.84 10.89 -5.16
CA LEU A 225 0.77 10.86 -3.71
C LEU A 225 2.07 11.38 -3.08
N ALA A 226 3.21 10.93 -3.58
CA ALA A 226 4.51 11.35 -3.08
C ALA A 226 4.80 12.83 -3.31
N ASP A 227 4.49 13.34 -4.49
CA ASP A 227 4.61 14.74 -4.84
C ASP A 227 3.77 15.62 -3.90
N THR A 228 2.53 15.22 -3.64
CA THR A 228 1.61 15.94 -2.74
C THR A 228 2.15 16.01 -1.31
N ILE A 229 2.77 14.93 -0.82
CA ILE A 229 3.42 14.88 0.50
C ILE A 229 4.67 15.78 0.54
N VAL A 230 5.53 15.76 -0.48
CA VAL A 230 6.75 16.58 -0.53
C VAL A 230 6.45 18.08 -0.70
N ARG A 231 5.32 18.41 -1.33
CA ARG A 231 4.77 19.78 -1.37
C ARG A 231 4.22 20.25 -0.01
N GLY A 232 4.07 19.36 0.97
CA GLY A 232 3.59 19.67 2.31
C GLY A 232 2.07 19.82 2.41
N GLU A 233 1.33 19.34 1.39
CA GLU A 233 -0.13 19.36 1.42
C GLU A 233 -0.74 18.16 2.16
N LEU A 234 0.08 17.14 2.39
CA LEU A 234 -0.21 15.95 3.17
C LEU A 234 1.01 15.61 4.03
N LYS A 235 0.79 14.92 5.14
CA LYS A 235 1.87 14.34 5.93
C LYS A 235 2.24 12.97 5.38
N ASN A 236 1.24 12.11 5.21
CA ASN A 236 1.42 10.73 4.82
C ASN A 236 0.31 10.24 3.86
N GLY A 237 0.39 9.00 3.43
CA GLY A 237 -0.68 8.40 2.65
C GLY A 237 -0.54 6.93 2.36
N PHE A 238 -1.58 6.39 1.73
CA PHE A 238 -1.64 5.01 1.27
C PHE A 238 -1.97 4.95 -0.22
N ALA A 239 -1.22 4.17 -1.00
CA ALA A 239 -1.50 3.89 -2.40
C ALA A 239 -2.16 2.51 -2.54
N LEU A 240 -3.48 2.50 -2.78
CA LEU A 240 -4.24 1.31 -3.13
C LEU A 240 -4.17 1.09 -4.63
N ILE A 241 -3.05 0.53 -5.06
CA ILE A 241 -2.67 0.40 -6.47
C ILE A 241 -2.48 -1.06 -6.87
N ARG A 242 -2.63 -1.34 -8.17
CA ARG A 242 -2.28 -2.62 -8.79
C ARG A 242 -2.04 -2.43 -10.30
N PRO A 243 -1.22 -3.26 -10.97
CA PRO A 243 -0.41 -4.36 -10.42
C PRO A 243 0.65 -3.91 -9.40
N PRO A 244 1.16 -4.83 -8.55
CA PRO A 244 2.28 -4.56 -7.65
C PRO A 244 3.56 -4.24 -8.43
N GLY A 245 4.65 -3.92 -7.72
CA GLY A 245 5.88 -3.46 -8.35
C GLY A 245 7.21 -4.02 -7.83
N HIS A 246 7.31 -4.47 -6.57
CA HIS A 246 8.63 -4.70 -5.95
C HIS A 246 9.49 -5.82 -6.59
N HIS A 247 8.89 -6.73 -7.38
CA HIS A 247 9.60 -7.76 -8.15
C HIS A 247 10.05 -7.32 -9.54
N ALA A 248 9.50 -6.22 -10.07
CA ALA A 248 9.89 -5.72 -11.40
C ALA A 248 11.31 -5.17 -11.36
N GLU A 249 12.19 -5.78 -12.15
CA GLU A 249 13.57 -5.34 -12.34
C GLU A 249 13.64 -4.26 -13.44
N SER A 250 14.84 -3.74 -13.71
CA SER A 250 15.03 -2.72 -14.75
C SER A 250 14.68 -3.18 -16.18
N ASP A 251 14.71 -4.49 -16.42
CA ASP A 251 14.54 -5.12 -17.73
C ASP A 251 13.61 -6.34 -17.72
N THR A 252 13.04 -6.71 -16.56
CA THR A 252 12.29 -7.94 -16.38
C THR A 252 11.04 -7.71 -15.54
N ALA A 253 9.88 -8.14 -16.06
CA ALA A 253 8.62 -8.22 -15.32
C ALA A 253 8.41 -9.66 -14.81
N MET A 254 8.06 -9.80 -13.53
CA MET A 254 7.88 -11.09 -12.84
C MET A 254 7.09 -10.89 -11.55
N GLY A 255 6.54 -11.97 -10.97
CA GLY A 255 5.89 -11.88 -9.65
C GLY A 255 4.70 -10.92 -9.65
N TYR A 256 3.92 -10.93 -10.73
CA TYR A 256 2.80 -10.01 -10.98
C TYR A 256 3.21 -8.55 -11.26
N CYS A 257 4.50 -8.22 -11.22
CA CYS A 257 5.01 -6.85 -11.26
C CYS A 257 5.49 -6.46 -12.66
N PHE A 258 5.09 -5.26 -13.11
CA PHE A 258 5.44 -4.71 -14.43
C PHE A 258 6.42 -3.55 -14.35
N TYR A 259 6.09 -2.57 -13.51
CA TYR A 259 6.94 -1.44 -13.16
C TYR A 259 7.17 -1.49 -11.67
N ASN A 260 8.38 -1.17 -11.24
CA ASN A 260 8.65 -1.03 -9.82
C ASN A 260 8.09 0.31 -9.32
N ASN A 261 6.82 0.31 -8.91
CA ASN A 261 6.08 1.51 -8.54
C ASN A 261 6.85 2.35 -7.50
N VAL A 262 7.34 1.71 -6.43
CA VAL A 262 8.10 2.38 -5.37
C VAL A 262 9.41 2.95 -5.91
N ALA A 263 10.20 2.17 -6.65
CA ALA A 263 11.47 2.66 -7.19
C ALA A 263 11.28 3.83 -8.16
N VAL A 264 10.28 3.76 -9.04
CA VAL A 264 9.91 4.85 -9.95
C VAL A 264 9.54 6.12 -9.16
N ALA A 265 8.72 5.99 -8.11
CA ALA A 265 8.32 7.12 -7.28
C ALA A 265 9.50 7.73 -6.51
N VAL A 266 10.40 6.91 -5.96
CA VAL A 266 11.60 7.36 -5.26
C VAL A 266 12.51 8.14 -6.21
N SER A 267 12.83 7.58 -7.38
CA SER A 267 13.65 8.25 -8.40
C SER A 267 13.05 9.59 -8.84
N ALA A 268 11.76 9.60 -9.20
CA ALA A 268 11.08 10.81 -9.68
C ALA A 268 11.05 11.93 -8.62
N ILE A 269 10.86 11.59 -7.34
CA ILE A 269 10.78 12.58 -6.27
C ILE A 269 12.16 13.12 -5.88
N MET A 270 13.18 12.26 -5.82
CA MET A 270 14.55 12.70 -5.57
C MET A 270 15.07 13.61 -6.68
N GLU A 271 14.73 13.31 -7.94
CA GLU A 271 15.08 14.14 -9.10
C GLU A 271 14.31 15.48 -9.12
N LYS A 272 13.00 15.46 -8.82
CA LYS A 272 12.17 16.67 -8.80
C LYS A 272 12.48 17.58 -7.62
N TYR A 273 12.90 17.02 -6.48
CA TYR A 273 13.15 17.74 -5.24
C TYR A 273 14.52 17.46 -4.61
N PRO A 274 15.65 17.63 -5.34
CA PRO A 274 16.98 17.22 -4.87
C PRO A 274 17.48 18.05 -3.67
N ALA A 275 16.89 19.23 -3.44
CA ALA A 275 17.17 20.06 -2.27
C ALA A 275 16.42 19.60 -1.01
N LYS A 276 15.30 18.88 -1.15
CA LYS A 276 14.44 18.44 -0.03
C LYS A 276 14.58 16.96 0.28
N ILE A 277 14.72 16.12 -0.74
CA ILE A 277 14.75 14.66 -0.63
C ILE A 277 16.10 14.18 -1.19
N LYS A 278 17.07 13.96 -0.30
CA LYS A 278 18.40 13.47 -0.63
C LYS A 278 18.59 12.03 -0.23
N LYS A 279 18.00 11.61 0.89
CA LYS A 279 18.04 10.23 1.38
C LYS A 279 16.64 9.66 1.49
N THR A 280 16.42 8.46 0.95
CA THR A 280 15.13 7.77 1.05
C THR A 280 15.30 6.42 1.72
N LEU A 281 14.43 6.10 2.67
CA LEU A 281 14.35 4.76 3.26
C LEU A 281 13.18 4.02 2.63
N ILE A 282 13.45 2.87 2.04
CA ILE A 282 12.44 1.92 1.55
C ILE A 282 12.40 0.75 2.52
N ILE A 283 11.23 0.52 3.12
CA ILE A 283 10.95 -0.62 4.00
C ILE A 283 10.04 -1.57 3.23
N ASP A 284 10.46 -2.80 3.04
CA ASP A 284 9.66 -3.82 2.38
C ASP A 284 9.24 -4.88 3.40
N TRP A 285 7.95 -4.95 3.69
CA TRP A 285 7.38 -5.95 4.59
C TRP A 285 6.48 -6.95 3.88
N ASP A 286 6.43 -6.91 2.54
CA ASP A 286 5.90 -8.02 1.76
C ASP A 286 6.64 -9.30 2.15
N ILE A 287 5.94 -10.42 2.21
CA ILE A 287 6.59 -11.66 2.66
C ILE A 287 7.67 -12.12 1.68
N HIS A 288 7.62 -11.68 0.43
CA HIS A 288 8.61 -11.96 -0.60
C HIS A 288 9.68 -10.88 -0.64
N HIS A 289 10.91 -11.28 -0.97
CA HIS A 289 11.98 -10.31 -1.21
C HIS A 289 11.68 -9.46 -2.46
N GLY A 290 11.69 -8.14 -2.32
CA GLY A 290 11.56 -7.18 -3.43
C GLY A 290 12.84 -7.07 -4.25
N ASN A 291 13.20 -8.15 -4.97
CA ASN A 291 14.41 -8.27 -5.79
C ASN A 291 14.59 -7.12 -6.80
N GLY A 292 13.49 -6.63 -7.38
CA GLY A 292 13.51 -5.50 -8.29
C GLY A 292 13.99 -4.23 -7.60
N THR A 293 13.44 -3.93 -6.42
CA THR A 293 13.80 -2.74 -5.65
C THR A 293 15.27 -2.81 -5.20
N GLN A 294 15.70 -3.97 -4.70
CA GLN A 294 17.10 -4.22 -4.35
C GLN A 294 18.03 -3.96 -5.53
N LYS A 295 17.76 -4.60 -6.69
CA LYS A 295 18.61 -4.48 -7.88
C LYS A 295 18.72 -3.03 -8.37
N ILE A 296 17.59 -2.30 -8.36
CA ILE A 296 17.53 -0.92 -8.84
C ILE A 296 18.40 0.04 -8.00
N PHE A 297 18.48 -0.16 -6.68
CA PHE A 297 19.22 0.75 -5.79
C PHE A 297 20.51 0.16 -5.23
N TYR A 298 20.96 -0.99 -5.75
CA TYR A 298 22.02 -1.79 -5.14
C TYR A 298 23.37 -1.07 -4.98
N ASP A 299 23.63 -0.07 -5.83
CA ASP A 299 24.84 0.76 -5.81
C ASP A 299 24.61 2.20 -5.33
N ASN A 300 23.41 2.53 -4.85
CA ASN A 300 23.02 3.89 -4.51
C ASN A 300 23.04 4.16 -2.99
N PRO A 301 24.02 4.92 -2.45
CA PRO A 301 24.11 5.21 -1.01
C PRO A 301 23.00 6.12 -0.49
N ASN A 302 22.25 6.77 -1.37
CA ASN A 302 21.18 7.69 -1.00
C ASN A 302 19.83 6.98 -0.82
N VAL A 303 19.76 5.68 -1.13
CA VAL A 303 18.56 4.88 -0.92
C VAL A 303 18.91 3.69 -0.05
N LEU A 304 18.34 3.65 1.15
CA LEU A 304 18.47 2.51 2.05
C LEU A 304 17.28 1.59 1.82
N TYR A 305 17.53 0.36 1.35
CA TYR A 305 16.52 -0.68 1.23
C TYR A 305 16.63 -1.67 2.39
N ILE A 306 15.52 -1.88 3.10
CA ILE A 306 15.42 -2.88 4.16
C ILE A 306 14.22 -3.78 3.88
N SER A 307 14.44 -5.07 3.63
CA SER A 307 13.39 -6.06 3.41
C SER A 307 13.28 -7.04 4.56
N VAL A 308 12.07 -7.34 5.03
CA VAL A 308 11.77 -8.42 5.97
C VAL A 308 10.94 -9.48 5.25
N HIS A 309 11.58 -10.57 4.85
CA HIS A 309 10.95 -11.58 3.97
C HIS A 309 11.23 -13.00 4.44
N ARG A 310 10.36 -13.93 4.03
CA ARG A 310 10.57 -15.37 4.19
C ARG A 310 11.61 -15.82 3.18
N TRP A 311 12.74 -16.35 3.65
CA TRP A 311 13.84 -16.77 2.78
C TRP A 311 14.04 -18.29 2.75
N GLU A 312 13.89 -18.95 3.89
CA GLU A 312 14.04 -20.40 4.05
C GLU A 312 15.31 -20.97 3.37
N HIS A 313 16.43 -20.27 3.55
CA HIS A 313 17.73 -20.57 2.96
C HIS A 313 17.71 -20.57 1.42
N GLY A 314 17.03 -19.59 0.81
CA GLY A 314 16.92 -19.42 -0.64
C GLY A 314 15.97 -20.41 -1.29
N LYS A 315 15.03 -20.98 -0.53
CA LYS A 315 14.04 -21.97 -1.04
C LYS A 315 12.65 -21.41 -1.22
N PHE A 316 12.40 -20.19 -0.73
CA PHE A 316 11.14 -19.50 -0.93
C PHE A 316 11.29 -18.48 -2.06
N TYR A 317 10.23 -18.28 -2.86
CA TYR A 317 10.24 -17.32 -3.96
C TYR A 317 10.59 -15.91 -3.45
N PRO A 318 11.38 -15.11 -4.18
CA PRO A 318 11.98 -15.35 -5.50
C PRO A 318 13.38 -15.99 -5.47
N PHE A 319 13.75 -16.67 -4.37
CA PHE A 319 15.02 -17.36 -4.15
C PHE A 319 16.26 -16.44 -4.02
N THR A 320 16.06 -15.12 -4.03
CA THR A 320 17.07 -14.08 -3.78
C THR A 320 16.87 -13.47 -2.39
N GLY A 321 17.66 -12.46 -2.02
CA GLY A 321 17.51 -11.76 -0.74
C GLY A 321 18.36 -12.38 0.36
N ALA A 322 19.50 -12.97 0.02
CA ALA A 322 20.39 -13.53 1.04
C ALA A 322 20.91 -12.41 1.99
N PRO A 323 21.16 -12.73 3.27
CA PRO A 323 21.54 -11.72 4.27
C PRO A 323 22.91 -11.07 4.02
N ASP A 324 23.75 -11.68 3.19
CA ASP A 324 25.08 -11.18 2.77
C ASP A 324 25.04 -10.31 1.51
N GLU A 325 23.89 -10.18 0.84
CA GLU A 325 23.66 -9.23 -0.24
C GLU A 325 23.53 -7.80 0.33
N CYS A 326 24.67 -7.13 0.55
CA CYS A 326 24.72 -5.85 1.28
C CYS A 326 24.80 -4.60 0.39
N GLY A 327 24.63 -4.72 -0.92
CA GLY A 327 24.89 -3.64 -1.88
C GLY A 327 26.27 -3.76 -2.52
N GLN A 328 26.60 -2.81 -3.38
CA GLN A 328 27.88 -2.75 -4.09
C GLN A 328 28.37 -1.32 -4.27
N SER A 329 29.65 -1.14 -4.62
CA SER A 329 30.24 0.18 -4.87
C SER A 329 29.95 1.14 -3.70
N GLU A 330 29.49 2.36 -3.98
CA GLU A 330 29.13 3.35 -2.95
C GLU A 330 27.87 2.94 -2.15
N GLY A 331 27.01 2.08 -2.70
CA GLY A 331 25.81 1.55 -2.03
C GLY A 331 26.08 0.41 -1.05
N LEU A 332 27.34 -0.01 -0.86
CA LEU A 332 27.68 -1.07 0.10
C LEU A 332 27.27 -0.68 1.54
N GLY A 333 26.49 -1.55 2.18
CA GLY A 333 25.87 -1.34 3.48
C GLY A 333 24.44 -0.77 3.43
N PHE A 334 23.98 -0.27 2.28
CA PHE A 334 22.66 0.36 2.12
C PHE A 334 21.58 -0.59 1.58
N ASN A 335 21.90 -1.88 1.47
CA ASN A 335 20.94 -2.95 1.24
C ASN A 335 20.94 -3.93 2.42
N ILE A 336 19.76 -4.16 3.02
CA ILE A 336 19.64 -4.97 4.23
C ILE A 336 18.51 -5.98 4.07
N ASN A 337 18.90 -7.24 3.94
CA ASN A 337 17.97 -8.36 3.89
C ASN A 337 17.80 -8.98 5.27
N ILE A 338 16.65 -8.72 5.90
CA ILE A 338 16.19 -9.43 7.09
C ILE A 338 15.56 -10.75 6.63
N ALA A 339 16.43 -11.65 6.15
CA ALA A 339 16.08 -12.95 5.58
C ALA A 339 15.67 -13.94 6.69
N LEU A 340 14.36 -14.17 6.83
CA LEU A 340 13.80 -15.01 7.89
C LEU A 340 13.78 -16.48 7.50
N ASN A 341 14.20 -17.32 8.44
CA ASN A 341 14.22 -18.78 8.29
C ASN A 341 13.52 -19.43 9.48
N GLU A 342 12.73 -20.46 9.23
CA GLU A 342 12.26 -21.34 10.30
C GLU A 342 13.38 -22.21 10.86
N CYS A 343 13.31 -22.50 12.16
CA CYS A 343 14.27 -23.39 12.79
C CYS A 343 14.00 -24.84 12.36
N LYS A 344 15.02 -25.53 11.83
CA LYS A 344 14.90 -26.93 11.35
C LYS A 344 14.35 -27.89 12.41
N ASP A 345 14.81 -27.76 13.65
CA ASP A 345 14.44 -28.69 14.73
C ASP A 345 13.07 -28.36 15.35
N LYS A 346 12.60 -27.12 15.18
CA LYS A 346 11.32 -26.66 15.70
C LYS A 346 10.70 -25.62 14.77
N PRO A 347 10.17 -26.06 13.62
CA PRO A 347 9.54 -25.18 12.64
C PRO A 347 8.40 -24.41 13.30
N LYS A 348 8.38 -23.11 13.04
CA LYS A 348 7.36 -22.22 13.56
C LYS A 348 7.32 -20.96 12.69
N ALA A 349 6.20 -20.80 12.00
CA ALA A 349 5.86 -19.59 11.27
C ALA A 349 6.06 -18.32 12.11
N MET A 350 6.55 -17.28 11.44
CA MET A 350 6.73 -15.95 12.03
C MET A 350 5.37 -15.29 12.24
N GLY A 351 5.26 -14.40 13.22
CA GLY A 351 4.07 -13.57 13.41
C GLY A 351 4.43 -12.22 14.04
N ASP A 352 3.46 -11.60 14.73
CA ASP A 352 3.59 -10.25 15.27
C ASP A 352 4.87 -10.05 16.11
N THR A 353 5.23 -11.02 16.94
CA THR A 353 6.39 -10.87 17.85
C THR A 353 7.70 -10.82 17.08
N GLU A 354 7.84 -11.65 16.04
CA GLU A 354 9.05 -11.72 15.22
C GLU A 354 9.20 -10.48 14.35
N PHE A 355 8.15 -10.05 13.66
CA PHE A 355 8.18 -8.83 12.83
C PHE A 355 8.44 -7.58 13.67
N ILE A 356 7.76 -7.42 14.81
CA ILE A 356 8.00 -6.26 15.68
C ILE A 356 9.41 -6.29 16.28
N ALA A 357 9.98 -7.47 16.56
CA ALA A 357 11.37 -7.57 17.00
C ALA A 357 12.37 -7.22 15.90
N ALA A 358 12.13 -7.62 14.65
CA ALA A 358 12.93 -7.20 13.50
C ALA A 358 12.94 -5.67 13.38
N PHE A 359 11.77 -5.04 13.48
CA PHE A 359 11.65 -3.59 13.41
C PHE A 359 12.36 -2.92 14.60
N TYR A 360 12.11 -3.40 15.81
CA TYR A 360 12.61 -2.79 17.03
C TYR A 360 14.13 -2.88 17.18
N HIS A 361 14.72 -4.03 16.85
CA HIS A 361 16.14 -4.29 17.08
C HIS A 361 17.03 -3.99 15.87
N LEU A 362 16.49 -4.01 14.65
CA LEU A 362 17.27 -3.83 13.41
C LEU A 362 16.86 -2.55 12.69
N LEU A 363 15.58 -2.43 12.30
CA LEU A 363 15.11 -1.32 11.46
C LEU A 363 15.23 0.04 12.16
N ILE A 364 14.68 0.19 13.36
CA ILE A 364 14.66 1.47 14.11
C ILE A 364 16.07 2.05 14.29
N PRO A 365 17.07 1.32 14.84
CA PRO A 365 18.40 1.89 15.05
C PRO A 365 19.08 2.27 13.73
N ILE A 366 18.93 1.46 12.69
CA ILE A 366 19.51 1.73 11.36
C ILE A 366 18.86 2.95 10.73
N ALA A 367 17.52 3.04 10.74
CA ALA A 367 16.78 4.18 10.20
C ALA A 367 17.18 5.49 10.88
N ARG A 368 17.37 5.48 12.21
CA ARG A 368 17.87 6.63 12.98
C ARG A 368 19.31 7.02 12.62
N GLN A 369 20.18 6.04 12.36
CA GLN A 369 21.55 6.34 11.90
C GLN A 369 21.55 6.85 10.44
N PHE A 370 20.63 6.35 9.60
CA PHE A 370 20.51 6.75 8.21
C PHE A 370 19.87 8.13 8.01
N GLU A 371 18.96 8.54 8.90
CA GLU A 371 18.25 9.84 8.87
C GLU A 371 17.64 10.15 7.48
N PRO A 372 16.61 9.39 7.03
CA PRO A 372 15.98 9.60 5.73
C PRO A 372 15.20 10.90 5.67
N ASP A 373 15.14 11.52 4.49
CA ASP A 373 14.27 12.66 4.19
C ASP A 373 12.84 12.22 3.84
N MET A 374 12.62 10.95 3.52
CA MET A 374 11.32 10.37 3.20
C MET A 374 11.33 8.85 3.41
N ILE A 375 10.18 8.29 3.82
CA ILE A 375 10.03 6.84 4.02
C ILE A 375 8.96 6.31 3.05
N PHE A 376 9.31 5.27 2.30
CA PHE A 376 8.39 4.46 1.52
C PHE A 376 8.28 3.08 2.16
N VAL A 377 7.08 2.52 2.16
CA VAL A 377 6.82 1.16 2.59
C VAL A 377 6.22 0.38 1.42
N SER A 378 6.95 -0.61 0.92
CA SER A 378 6.40 -1.66 0.06
C SER A 378 5.53 -2.56 0.94
N ALA A 379 4.23 -2.29 0.93
CA ALA A 379 3.27 -2.80 1.89
C ALA A 379 2.49 -3.99 1.34
N GLY A 380 3.15 -5.15 1.27
CA GLY A 380 2.49 -6.44 1.07
C GLY A 380 1.79 -6.93 2.33
N PHE A 381 0.72 -7.71 2.16
CA PHE A 381 -0.04 -8.29 3.28
C PHE A 381 -0.16 -9.82 3.22
N ASP A 382 0.71 -10.49 2.47
CA ASP A 382 0.81 -11.94 2.34
C ASP A 382 1.56 -12.64 3.47
N ALA A 383 2.24 -11.88 4.34
CA ALA A 383 2.67 -12.37 5.66
C ALA A 383 1.50 -12.55 6.65
N ALA A 384 0.29 -12.11 6.27
CA ALA A 384 -0.89 -12.21 7.12
C ALA A 384 -1.36 -13.66 7.29
N GLU A 385 -1.95 -13.95 8.46
CA GLU A 385 -2.59 -15.24 8.72
C GLU A 385 -3.61 -15.61 7.64
N GLY A 386 -3.69 -16.90 7.30
CA GLY A 386 -4.63 -17.44 6.31
C GLY A 386 -4.05 -17.63 4.90
N HIS A 387 -2.95 -16.98 4.54
CA HIS A 387 -2.28 -17.22 3.26
C HIS A 387 -1.69 -18.64 3.21
N PRO A 388 -1.87 -19.37 2.10
CA PRO A 388 -1.35 -20.73 1.98
C PRO A 388 0.19 -20.74 1.98
N GLU A 389 0.79 -21.84 2.42
CA GLU A 389 2.25 -21.93 2.63
C GLU A 389 3.11 -21.63 1.40
N ASN A 390 2.56 -21.81 0.19
CA ASN A 390 3.26 -21.55 -1.07
C ASN A 390 3.24 -20.08 -1.50
N LEU A 391 2.33 -19.26 -0.96
CA LEU A 391 2.24 -17.81 -1.23
C LEU A 391 2.61 -16.95 -0.01
N GLY A 392 2.57 -17.53 1.19
CA GLY A 392 2.79 -16.83 2.44
C GLY A 392 3.27 -17.79 3.52
N GLY A 393 2.38 -18.21 4.40
CA GLY A 393 2.66 -19.18 5.47
C GLY A 393 3.07 -18.58 6.81
N TYR A 394 3.02 -17.25 6.95
CA TYR A 394 3.20 -16.55 8.23
C TYR A 394 1.87 -16.16 8.88
N ASN A 395 1.93 -15.72 10.13
CA ASN A 395 0.78 -15.44 10.99
C ASN A 395 0.85 -14.02 11.56
N VAL A 396 1.18 -13.02 10.73
CA VAL A 396 1.07 -11.63 11.13
C VAL A 396 -0.41 -11.26 11.18
N THR A 397 -0.87 -10.73 12.30
CA THR A 397 -2.26 -10.35 12.48
C THR A 397 -2.50 -8.94 11.93
N PRO A 398 -3.76 -8.53 11.67
CA PRO A 398 -4.07 -7.14 11.37
C PRO A 398 -3.54 -6.15 12.43
N LYS A 399 -3.48 -6.60 13.69
CA LYS A 399 -2.88 -5.81 14.78
C LYS A 399 -1.36 -5.72 14.63
N GLY A 400 -0.69 -6.79 14.21
CA GLY A 400 0.75 -6.78 13.87
C GLY A 400 1.07 -5.75 12.80
N PHE A 401 0.33 -5.72 11.69
CA PHE A 401 0.48 -4.70 10.63
C PHE A 401 0.21 -3.29 11.14
N SER A 402 -0.80 -3.09 12.00
CA SER A 402 -1.02 -1.80 12.67
C SER A 402 0.18 -1.38 13.53
N LEU A 403 0.78 -2.30 14.31
CA LEU A 403 1.97 -2.01 15.11
C LEU A 403 3.20 -1.70 14.25
N MET A 404 3.42 -2.42 13.14
CA MET A 404 4.49 -2.07 12.19
C MET A 404 4.26 -0.69 11.58
N THR A 405 3.01 -0.40 11.19
CA THR A 405 2.60 0.91 10.67
C THR A 405 2.85 2.01 11.70
N LYS A 406 2.59 1.74 12.99
CA LYS A 406 2.91 2.66 14.07
C LYS A 406 4.40 2.98 14.13
N ILE A 407 5.26 1.96 14.07
CA ILE A 407 6.72 2.17 14.11
C ILE A 407 7.16 3.10 12.98
N VAL A 408 6.68 2.87 11.75
CA VAL A 408 7.07 3.71 10.61
C VAL A 408 6.44 5.10 10.65
N CYS A 409 5.23 5.26 11.21
CA CYS A 409 4.64 6.58 11.50
C CYS A 409 5.47 7.37 12.51
N ASP A 410 5.91 6.71 13.59
CA ASP A 410 6.73 7.32 14.64
C ASP A 410 8.11 7.70 14.07
N LEU A 411 8.76 6.82 13.31
CA LEU A 411 10.02 7.12 12.61
C LEU A 411 9.86 8.26 11.61
N ALA A 412 8.79 8.27 10.80
CA ALA A 412 8.58 9.33 9.83
C ALA A 412 8.37 10.69 10.51
N SER A 413 7.61 10.71 11.60
CA SER A 413 7.41 11.92 12.41
C SER A 413 8.71 12.41 13.02
N GLU A 414 9.56 11.50 13.49
CA GLU A 414 10.87 11.80 14.08
C GLU A 414 11.89 12.30 13.05
N LEU A 415 11.99 11.63 11.90
CA LEU A 415 13.14 11.76 10.98
C LEU A 415 12.85 12.59 9.73
N CYS A 416 11.60 12.61 9.25
CA CYS A 416 11.27 13.19 7.94
C CYS A 416 10.01 14.06 7.92
N ASN A 417 9.64 14.68 9.05
CA ASN A 417 8.45 15.54 9.18
C ASN A 417 7.13 14.83 8.80
N GLY A 418 7.05 13.54 9.06
CA GLY A 418 5.89 12.71 8.78
C GLY A 418 5.78 12.20 7.34
N ARG A 419 6.74 12.52 6.45
CA ARG A 419 6.73 12.11 5.02
C ARG A 419 6.83 10.60 4.86
N LEU A 420 5.68 9.95 4.82
CA LEU A 420 5.52 8.50 4.79
C LEU A 420 4.49 8.06 3.76
N ILE A 421 4.82 7.04 2.99
CA ILE A 421 3.87 6.38 2.09
C ILE A 421 3.89 4.88 2.29
N LEU A 422 2.71 4.27 2.38
CA LEU A 422 2.53 2.84 2.22
C LEU A 422 1.98 2.58 0.81
N SER A 423 2.61 1.70 0.05
CA SER A 423 2.20 1.29 -1.30
C SER A 423 1.80 -0.16 -1.29
N LEU A 424 0.58 -0.50 -1.72
CA LEU A 424 0.14 -1.89 -1.76
C LEU A 424 1.02 -2.72 -2.71
N GLU A 425 1.54 -3.84 -2.21
CA GLU A 425 2.25 -4.87 -3.00
C GLU A 425 1.41 -6.16 -3.05
N GLY A 426 1.86 -7.25 -2.42
CA GLY A 426 1.19 -8.55 -2.35
C GLY A 426 0.05 -8.65 -1.31
N GLY A 427 -0.35 -9.88 -1.01
CA GLY A 427 -1.54 -10.22 -0.20
C GLY A 427 -2.73 -10.61 -1.07
N TYR A 428 -3.17 -11.86 -0.94
CA TYR A 428 -4.04 -12.54 -1.92
C TYR A 428 -5.27 -13.20 -1.28
N GLU A 429 -5.22 -13.48 0.02
CA GLU A 429 -6.41 -13.87 0.79
C GLU A 429 -7.22 -12.64 1.15
N LEU A 430 -8.37 -12.47 0.48
CA LEU A 430 -9.10 -11.19 0.45
C LEU A 430 -9.51 -10.68 1.83
N GLU A 431 -9.93 -11.58 2.74
CA GLU A 431 -10.31 -11.19 4.10
C GLU A 431 -9.09 -10.75 4.92
N SER A 432 -8.01 -11.54 4.90
CA SER A 432 -6.76 -11.22 5.59
C SER A 432 -6.12 -9.94 5.07
N LEU A 433 -6.09 -9.77 3.75
CA LEU A 433 -5.67 -8.56 3.05
C LEU A 433 -6.49 -7.35 3.50
N ALA A 434 -7.82 -7.43 3.36
CA ALA A 434 -8.71 -6.32 3.67
C ALA A 434 -8.61 -5.91 5.14
N ASN A 435 -8.53 -6.88 6.05
CA ASN A 435 -8.40 -6.61 7.48
C ASN A 435 -7.06 -5.97 7.83
N SER A 436 -5.96 -6.48 7.28
CA SER A 436 -4.60 -6.00 7.56
C SER A 436 -4.32 -4.63 6.96
N ALA A 437 -4.65 -4.43 5.67
CA ALA A 437 -4.52 -3.13 5.01
C ALA A 437 -5.39 -2.06 5.70
N THR A 438 -6.62 -2.41 6.07
CA THR A 438 -7.50 -1.49 6.80
C THR A 438 -6.95 -1.13 8.19
N ALA A 439 -6.31 -2.06 8.88
CA ALA A 439 -5.68 -1.79 10.17
C ALA A 439 -4.48 -0.83 10.04
N SER A 440 -3.62 -1.05 9.04
CA SER A 440 -2.54 -0.11 8.69
C SER A 440 -3.08 1.28 8.32
N MET A 441 -4.11 1.34 7.48
CA MET A 441 -4.72 2.60 7.07
C MET A 441 -5.39 3.33 8.23
N ALA A 442 -6.04 2.62 9.15
CA ALA A 442 -6.55 3.22 10.39
C ALA A 442 -5.42 3.79 11.25
N GLN A 443 -4.28 3.09 11.34
CA GLN A 443 -3.11 3.58 12.07
C GLN A 443 -2.51 4.84 11.42
N LEU A 444 -2.48 4.95 10.08
CA LEU A 444 -2.01 6.17 9.40
C LEU A 444 -2.85 7.40 9.74
N LEU A 445 -4.16 7.23 9.96
CA LEU A 445 -5.10 8.32 10.23
C LEU A 445 -4.97 8.90 11.63
N SER A 446 -4.76 8.06 12.66
CA SER A 446 -4.83 8.51 14.06
C SER A 446 -3.57 8.23 14.88
N ASN A 447 -2.70 7.33 14.43
CA ASN A 447 -1.48 6.90 15.11
C ASN A 447 -1.65 6.45 16.58
N ASP A 448 -2.82 5.91 16.95
CA ASP A 448 -3.20 5.72 18.37
C ASP A 448 -2.90 4.33 18.97
N THR A 449 -2.52 3.33 18.17
CA THR A 449 -2.30 1.97 18.70
C THR A 449 -1.23 1.95 19.80
N SER A 450 -1.52 1.29 20.92
CA SER A 450 -0.53 1.09 21.99
C SER A 450 0.21 -0.23 21.81
N PHE A 451 1.53 -0.21 22.02
CA PHE A 451 2.31 -1.43 22.16
C PHE A 451 2.03 -2.18 23.47
N LYS A 452 1.51 -1.49 24.49
CA LYS A 452 1.24 -2.11 25.80
C LYS A 452 0.18 -3.19 25.67
N HIS A 453 0.47 -4.38 26.20
CA HIS A 453 -0.40 -5.55 26.13
C HIS A 453 -0.82 -5.93 24.69
N SER A 454 0.04 -5.64 23.72
CA SER A 454 -0.29 -5.78 22.31
C SER A 454 0.07 -7.15 21.72
N LEU A 455 1.13 -7.80 22.23
CA LEU A 455 1.72 -9.00 21.65
C LEU A 455 1.48 -10.26 22.49
N ASN A 456 1.28 -11.41 21.83
CA ASN A 456 1.13 -12.71 22.50
C ASN A 456 2.41 -13.16 23.23
N GLY A 457 3.58 -12.77 22.72
CA GLY A 457 4.89 -12.99 23.29
C GLY A 457 5.78 -11.76 23.12
N ILE A 458 6.91 -11.74 23.83
CA ILE A 458 7.94 -10.67 23.72
C ILE A 458 9.30 -11.24 23.35
N LYS A 459 9.40 -12.57 23.25
CA LYS A 459 10.59 -13.28 22.81
C LYS A 459 10.27 -13.88 21.45
N PRO A 460 10.99 -13.50 20.38
CA PRO A 460 10.86 -14.12 19.08
C PRO A 460 11.16 -15.62 19.13
N ASN A 461 10.63 -16.37 18.19
CA ASN A 461 10.94 -17.78 18.01
C ASN A 461 12.44 -17.98 17.66
N LEU A 462 12.91 -19.23 17.72
CA LEU A 462 14.33 -19.54 17.58
C LEU A 462 14.86 -19.21 16.16
N GLY A 463 14.07 -19.50 15.11
CA GLY A 463 14.45 -19.21 13.72
C GLY A 463 14.63 -17.71 13.48
N ALA A 464 13.74 -16.87 14.03
CA ALA A 464 13.88 -15.42 14.00
C ALA A 464 15.14 -14.95 14.73
N ILE A 465 15.42 -15.47 15.93
CA ILE A 465 16.62 -15.12 16.70
C ILE A 465 17.91 -15.49 15.95
N GLU A 466 17.97 -16.67 15.33
CA GLU A 466 19.12 -17.12 14.55
C GLU A 466 19.32 -16.25 13.29
N SER A 467 18.22 -15.92 12.61
CA SER A 467 18.24 -15.00 11.47
C SER A 467 18.76 -13.62 11.89
N PHE A 468 18.23 -13.03 12.98
CA PHE A 468 18.66 -11.73 13.48
C PHE A 468 20.13 -11.69 13.89
N ARG A 469 20.67 -12.76 14.48
CA ARG A 469 22.10 -12.84 14.80
C ARG A 469 22.96 -12.79 13.55
N THR A 470 22.59 -13.59 12.53
CA THR A 470 23.28 -13.62 11.24
C THR A 470 23.31 -12.23 10.61
N ILE A 471 22.15 -11.55 10.59
CA ILE A 471 22.02 -10.20 10.05
C ILE A 471 22.88 -9.21 10.84
N VAL A 472 22.84 -9.24 12.17
CA VAL A 472 23.68 -8.37 13.01
C VAL A 472 25.16 -8.62 12.77
N ASP A 473 25.60 -9.88 12.64
CA ASP A 473 27.00 -10.21 12.41
C ASP A 473 27.52 -9.67 11.08
N ILE A 474 26.68 -9.66 10.04
CA ILE A 474 26.99 -9.10 8.73
C ILE A 474 26.91 -7.57 8.76
N GLN A 475 25.85 -7.00 9.30
CA GLN A 475 25.52 -5.58 9.15
C GLN A 475 26.27 -4.68 10.14
N LYS A 476 26.77 -5.20 11.27
CA LYS A 476 27.50 -4.40 12.28
C LYS A 476 28.75 -3.70 11.75
N GLN A 477 29.33 -4.19 10.65
CA GLN A 477 30.48 -3.54 10.01
C GLN A 477 30.10 -2.24 9.28
N TYR A 478 28.83 -2.12 8.86
CA TYR A 478 28.28 -0.94 8.19
C TYR A 478 27.46 -0.07 9.16
N TRP A 479 26.82 -0.69 10.16
CA TRP A 479 25.88 -0.07 11.09
C TRP A 479 26.30 -0.30 12.55
N PRO A 480 27.19 0.54 13.11
CA PRO A 480 27.65 0.42 14.49
C PRO A 480 26.54 0.55 15.55
N CYS A 481 25.37 1.07 15.19
CA CYS A 481 24.19 1.13 16.06
C CYS A 481 23.61 -0.25 16.43
N LEU A 482 24.00 -1.31 15.73
CA LEU A 482 23.49 -2.66 15.98
C LEU A 482 24.10 -3.31 17.23
N PRO A 483 23.37 -4.20 17.92
CA PRO A 483 23.83 -4.80 19.16
C PRO A 483 25.00 -5.77 18.92
N THR A 484 26.19 -5.46 19.44
CA THR A 484 27.42 -6.26 19.21
C THR A 484 27.74 -7.28 20.31
N GLN A 485 26.99 -7.27 21.42
CA GLN A 485 27.28 -8.14 22.56
C GLN A 485 26.76 -9.57 22.33
N SER A 486 27.61 -10.57 22.52
CA SER A 486 27.26 -12.00 22.34
C SER A 486 26.14 -12.50 23.26
N ASN A 487 25.95 -11.85 24.41
CA ASN A 487 24.87 -12.14 25.36
C ASN A 487 23.59 -11.33 25.12
N PHE A 488 23.53 -10.52 24.05
CA PHE A 488 22.35 -9.73 23.71
C PHE A 488 21.14 -10.64 23.50
N LYS A 489 20.00 -10.23 24.05
CA LYS A 489 18.72 -10.95 23.93
C LYS A 489 17.79 -10.12 23.08
N PHE A 490 17.37 -10.66 21.95
CA PHE A 490 16.24 -10.14 21.17
C PHE A 490 14.96 -10.36 21.98
N GLN A 491 14.64 -9.38 22.83
CA GLN A 491 13.48 -9.40 23.70
C GLN A 491 12.84 -8.01 23.69
N LEU A 492 11.55 -7.98 23.38
CA LEU A 492 10.74 -6.78 23.39
C LEU A 492 10.39 -6.36 24.83
N PRO A 493 10.01 -5.08 25.06
CA PRO A 493 9.62 -4.59 26.38
C PRO A 493 8.55 -5.46 27.06
N TYR A 494 8.73 -5.71 28.36
CA TYR A 494 7.88 -6.67 29.09
C TYR A 494 6.40 -6.27 29.12
N ASP A 495 6.11 -4.99 29.22
CA ASP A 495 4.75 -4.44 29.27
C ASP A 495 4.00 -4.55 27.93
N TRP A 496 4.70 -4.91 26.83
CA TRP A 496 4.07 -5.19 25.54
C TRP A 496 3.40 -6.56 25.50
N LYS A 497 3.77 -7.46 26.41
CA LYS A 497 3.12 -8.77 26.54
C LYS A 497 1.66 -8.61 26.95
N ALA A 498 0.75 -9.22 26.20
CA ALA A 498 -0.66 -9.28 26.50
C ALA A 498 -0.90 -9.99 27.85
N LYS A 499 -1.82 -9.43 28.66
CA LYS A 499 -2.19 -10.01 29.97
C LYS A 499 -3.00 -11.30 29.81
N ASP A 500 -3.92 -11.33 28.85
CA ASP A 500 -4.93 -12.39 28.71
C ASP A 500 -4.62 -13.44 27.63
N SER A 501 -3.35 -13.65 27.27
CA SER A 501 -3.02 -14.64 26.26
C SER A 501 -3.36 -16.06 26.74
N ILE A 502 -3.79 -16.94 25.82
CA ILE A 502 -4.09 -18.36 26.11
C ILE A 502 -2.89 -19.06 26.78
N MET A 503 -1.66 -18.60 26.49
CA MET A 503 -0.43 -19.10 27.11
C MET A 503 -0.23 -18.65 28.57
N ASN A 504 -0.95 -17.62 29.02
CA ASN A 504 -0.91 -17.11 30.40
C ASN A 504 -2.04 -17.68 31.28
N ARG A 505 -2.97 -18.47 30.73
CA ARG A 505 -3.94 -19.20 31.56
C ARG A 505 -3.19 -20.28 32.35
N PRO A 506 -3.34 -20.37 33.68
CA PRO A 506 -2.78 -21.49 34.43
C PRO A 506 -3.29 -22.78 33.81
N LYS A 507 -2.38 -23.72 33.52
CA LYS A 507 -2.76 -25.07 33.09
C LYS A 507 -3.72 -25.60 34.16
N ARG A 508 -4.98 -25.85 33.80
CA ARG A 508 -5.89 -26.56 34.71
C ARG A 508 -5.24 -27.91 34.99
N ASP A 509 -4.93 -28.19 36.25
CA ASP A 509 -4.59 -29.53 36.69
C ASP A 509 -5.72 -30.45 36.23
N VAL A 510 -5.40 -31.34 35.30
CA VAL A 510 -6.29 -32.45 34.95
C VAL A 510 -6.35 -33.31 36.20
N LYS A 511 -7.37 -33.09 37.05
CA LYS A 511 -7.69 -34.03 38.11
C LYS A 511 -7.89 -35.38 37.44
N LYS A 512 -7.04 -36.36 37.78
CA LYS A 512 -7.24 -37.76 37.43
C LYS A 512 -8.70 -38.13 37.73
N PRO A 513 -9.41 -38.84 36.85
CA PRO A 513 -10.76 -39.27 37.15
C PRO A 513 -10.74 -40.09 38.43
N SER A 514 -11.48 -39.62 39.42
CA SER A 514 -11.79 -40.40 40.62
C SER A 514 -12.63 -41.58 40.17
N SER A 515 -12.07 -42.79 40.27
CA SER A 515 -12.83 -44.03 40.13
C SER A 515 -13.78 -44.16 41.32
N THR A 516 -14.94 -43.53 41.23
CA THR A 516 -16.02 -43.76 42.18
C THR A 516 -17.13 -44.48 41.45
N LEU A 517 -17.21 -45.79 41.70
CA LEU A 517 -18.34 -46.65 41.36
C LEU A 517 -19.63 -45.99 41.88
N ILE A 518 -20.56 -45.72 40.97
CA ILE A 518 -21.94 -45.38 41.34
C ILE A 518 -22.74 -46.66 41.15
N ILE A 519 -23.25 -47.14 42.28
CA ILE A 519 -24.15 -48.28 42.43
C ILE A 519 -25.54 -47.85 41.95
N GLU A 520 -26.22 -48.71 41.19
CA GLU A 520 -27.61 -48.54 40.73
C GLU A 520 -28.60 -48.49 41.90
N GLY A 521 -29.68 -47.72 41.75
CA GLY A 521 -30.89 -47.92 42.54
C GLY A 521 -31.73 -46.66 42.78
N TYR A 522 -32.70 -46.45 41.87
CA TYR A 522 -34.13 -46.13 42.06
C TYR A 522 -34.67 -45.17 40.99
#